data_AF-A0A418R787-F1
#
_entry.id   AF-A0A418R787-F1
#
_cell.length_a   1.000
_cell.length_b   1.000
_cell.length_c   1.000
_cell.angle_alpha   90.00
_cell.angle_beta   90.00
_cell.angle_gamma   90.00
#
_symmetry.space_group_name_H-M   'P 1'
#
loop_
_entity.id
_entity.type
_entity.pdbx_description
1 polymer ?
#
loop_
_entity_poly.entity_id
_entity_poly.type
_entity_poly.pdbx_seq_one_letter_code
_entity_poly.pdbx_strand_id
1 'polypeptide(L)'
;MATSLTKLLDFPDDHLFWFGSAFRCYNVGMSNVTPEDDYYDYLLVDPQGEEYMMVVNATVGNVKAGYVPFALQIARENGNAATAHEVRRVMGSEQVFYLG
;
A
#
# COMPACT_ATOMS: atom_id res chain seq x y z
N MET A 1 4.61 2.15 -19.75
CA MET A 1 4.46 0.71 -19.46
C MET A 1 3.13 0.54 -18.75
N ALA A 2 2.36 -0.50 -19.04
CA ALA A 2 1.11 -0.74 -18.31
C ALA A 2 1.46 -1.22 -16.91
N THR A 3 1.00 -0.50 -15.88
CA THR A 3 1.10 -0.94 -14.48
C THR A 3 0.25 -2.18 -14.30
N SER A 4 0.85 -3.26 -13.81
CA SER A 4 0.14 -4.49 -13.48
C SER A 4 -0.50 -4.39 -12.09
N LEU A 5 -1.72 -4.93 -11.95
CA LEU A 5 -2.44 -5.01 -10.69
C LEU A 5 -2.47 -6.47 -10.23
N THR A 6 -1.79 -6.77 -9.12
CA THR A 6 -1.78 -8.11 -8.51
C THR A 6 -2.45 -8.03 -7.15
N LYS A 7 -3.40 -8.92 -6.84
CA LYS A 7 -4.07 -8.91 -5.53
C LYS A 7 -3.04 -9.14 -4.43
N LEU A 8 -3.14 -8.37 -3.35
CA LEU A 8 -2.24 -8.51 -2.21
C LEU A 8 -2.36 -9.91 -1.57
N LEU A 9 -3.54 -10.55 -1.64
CA LEU A 9 -3.77 -11.93 -1.19
C LEU A 9 -2.95 -12.99 -1.93
N ASP A 10 -2.51 -12.71 -3.16
CA ASP A 10 -1.81 -13.69 -3.98
C ASP A 10 -0.31 -13.81 -3.60
N PHE A 11 0.19 -12.92 -2.73
CA PHE A 11 1.55 -12.97 -2.22
C PHE A 11 1.64 -13.82 -0.94
N PRO A 12 2.65 -14.70 -0.80
CA PRO A 12 2.87 -15.44 0.44
C PRO A 12 3.20 -14.47 1.58
N ASP A 13 2.89 -14.86 2.83
CA ASP A 13 3.03 -14.00 4.02
C ASP A 13 4.44 -13.40 4.18
N ASP A 14 5.47 -14.13 3.78
CA ASP A 14 6.88 -13.77 3.87
C ASP A 14 7.40 -12.95 2.68
N HIS A 15 6.57 -12.70 1.66
CA HIS A 15 6.96 -11.85 0.54
C HIS A 15 7.31 -10.44 1.01
N LEU A 16 8.41 -9.90 0.50
CA LEU A 16 8.95 -8.61 0.92
C LEU A 16 8.58 -7.50 -0.06
N PHE A 17 7.89 -6.48 0.45
CA PHE A 17 7.65 -5.22 -0.23
C PHE A 17 8.64 -4.16 0.26
N TRP A 18 9.32 -3.52 -0.68
CA TRP A 18 10.37 -2.54 -0.39
C TRP A 18 9.81 -1.13 -0.30
N PHE A 19 10.61 -0.20 0.20
CA PHE A 19 10.27 1.22 0.07
C PHE A 19 10.00 1.59 -1.40
N GLY A 20 8.98 2.42 -1.61
CA GLY A 20 8.52 2.78 -2.94
C GLY A 20 7.55 1.76 -3.57
N SER A 21 7.32 0.60 -2.95
CA SER A 21 6.21 -0.27 -3.34
C SER A 21 4.89 0.50 -3.20
N ALA A 22 4.09 0.43 -4.26
CA ALA A 22 2.82 1.14 -4.34
C ALA A 22 1.65 0.16 -4.38
N PHE A 23 0.53 0.57 -3.79
CA PHE A 23 -0.65 -0.24 -3.63
C PHE A 23 -1.90 0.55 -3.99
N ARG A 24 -2.86 -0.11 -4.60
CA ARG A 24 -4.19 0.44 -4.88
C ARG A 24 -5.24 -0.25 -4.02
N CYS A 25 -6.01 0.53 -3.28
CA CYS A 25 -7.16 0.06 -2.53
C CYS A 25 -8.44 0.53 -3.21
N TYR A 26 -9.28 -0.41 -3.66
CA TYR A 26 -10.55 -0.13 -4.32
C TYR A 26 -11.74 -0.07 -3.34
N ASN A 27 -12.85 0.48 -3.81
CA ASN A 27 -14.11 0.63 -3.08
C ASN A 27 -13.92 1.39 -1.76
N VAL A 28 -13.19 2.50 -1.81
CA VAL A 28 -12.92 3.35 -0.64
C VAL A 28 -14.08 4.28 -0.30
N GLY A 29 -15.16 4.25 -1.09
CA GLY A 29 -16.40 4.96 -0.84
C GLY A 29 -16.36 6.41 -1.30
N MET A 30 -15.59 6.72 -2.35
CA MET A 30 -15.57 8.06 -2.93
C MET A 30 -16.94 8.42 -3.51
N SER A 31 -17.45 9.60 -3.18
CA SER A 31 -18.71 10.10 -3.74
C SER A 31 -18.51 10.60 -5.18
N ASN A 32 -19.49 10.34 -6.05
CA ASN A 32 -19.56 10.84 -7.42
C ASN A 32 -18.41 10.39 -8.36
N VAL A 33 -17.85 9.21 -8.11
CA VAL A 33 -16.93 8.53 -9.04
C VAL A 33 -17.54 7.21 -9.51
N THR A 34 -17.07 6.69 -10.64
CA THR A 34 -17.42 5.34 -11.08
C THR A 34 -16.72 4.30 -10.19
N PRO A 35 -17.23 3.07 -10.08
CA PRO A 35 -16.56 2.01 -9.32
C PRO A 35 -15.12 1.75 -9.75
N GLU A 36 -14.81 1.93 -11.03
CA GLU A 36 -13.46 1.76 -11.58
C GLU A 36 -12.49 2.85 -11.11
N ASP A 37 -13.03 4.03 -10.77
CA ASP A 37 -12.29 5.18 -10.27
C ASP A 37 -12.39 5.33 -8.73
N ASP A 38 -13.17 4.48 -8.04
CA ASP A 38 -13.29 4.46 -6.57
C ASP A 38 -12.10 3.75 -5.93
N TYR A 39 -10.93 4.41 -5.95
CA TYR A 39 -9.74 3.89 -5.32
C TYR A 39 -8.85 4.98 -4.71
N TYR A 40 -7.99 4.53 -3.79
CA TYR A 40 -6.81 5.27 -3.37
C TYR A 40 -5.52 4.50 -3.62
N ASP A 41 -4.52 5.22 -4.11
CA ASP A 41 -3.15 4.74 -4.22
C ASP A 41 -2.36 5.11 -2.96
N TYR A 42 -1.53 4.18 -2.51
CA TYR A 42 -0.70 4.29 -1.32
C TYR A 42 0.74 3.90 -1.64
N LEU A 43 1.69 4.55 -0.97
CA LEU A 43 3.13 4.31 -1.13
C LEU A 43 3.74 3.92 0.22
N LEU A 44 4.59 2.90 0.23
CA LEU A 44 5.45 2.63 1.38
C LEU A 44 6.62 3.61 1.40
N VAL A 45 6.75 4.33 2.50
CA VAL A 45 7.78 5.37 2.69
C VAL A 45 8.60 5.06 3.92
N ASP A 46 9.91 5.26 3.79
CA ASP A 46 10.85 5.29 4.91
C ASP A 46 10.85 6.68 5.56
N PRO A 47 10.41 6.82 6.83
CA PRO A 47 10.60 8.06 7.58
C PRO A 47 12.07 8.37 7.98
N GLN A 48 13.04 7.54 7.56
CA GLN A 48 14.48 7.62 7.86
C GLN A 48 14.80 7.43 9.35
N GLY A 49 15.38 6.27 9.68
CA GLY A 49 15.93 6.00 11.01
C GLY A 49 14.94 5.45 12.03
N GLU A 50 13.72 5.11 11.60
CA GLU A 50 12.69 4.52 12.44
C GLU A 50 12.56 3.00 12.21
N GLU A 51 12.02 2.27 13.19
CA GLU A 51 11.78 0.82 13.08
C GLU A 51 10.49 0.46 12.30
N TYR A 52 9.91 1.44 11.61
CA TYR A 52 8.63 1.30 10.90
C TYR A 52 8.61 1.99 9.55
N MET A 53 7.79 1.45 8.66
CA MET A 53 7.40 2.05 7.39
C MET A 53 6.08 2.80 7.55
N MET A 54 5.92 3.88 6.78
CA MET A 54 4.63 4.58 6.67
C MET A 54 3.91 4.15 5.39
N VAL A 55 2.61 3.90 5.49
CA VAL A 55 1.73 3.86 4.32
C VAL A 55 1.24 5.28 4.09
N VAL A 56 1.57 5.88 2.95
CA VAL A 56 1.20 7.26 2.64
C VAL A 56 0.25 7.26 1.46
N ASN A 57 -0.92 7.89 1.58
CA ASN A 57 -1.80 8.07 0.43
C ASN A 57 -1.12 9.00 -0.60
N ALA A 58 -1.00 8.50 -1.82
CA ALA A 58 -0.31 9.13 -2.95
C ALA A 58 -1.25 9.36 -4.14
N THR A 59 -2.57 9.31 -3.92
CA THR A 59 -3.56 9.47 -4.98
C THR A 59 -3.53 10.89 -5.56
N VAL A 60 -3.37 10.99 -6.88
CA VAL A 60 -3.52 12.23 -7.65
C VAL A 60 -4.64 12.02 -8.68
N GLY A 61 -5.73 12.78 -8.59
CA GLY A 61 -7.09 12.29 -8.87
C GLY A 61 -7.83 12.18 -7.54
N ASN A 62 -9.11 11.88 -7.42
CA ASN A 62 -9.93 12.62 -6.44
C ASN A 62 -9.79 12.32 -4.90
N VAL A 63 -9.06 13.05 -4.04
CA VAL A 63 -7.59 13.19 -3.83
C VAL A 63 -7.29 12.97 -2.35
N LYS A 64 -6.33 12.10 -2.01
CA LYS A 64 -5.55 12.29 -0.78
C LYS A 64 -4.08 12.16 -1.11
N ALA A 65 -3.30 13.18 -0.74
CA ALA A 65 -1.85 13.21 -0.96
C ALA A 65 -1.20 13.71 0.33
N GLY A 66 -0.52 12.80 1.06
CA GLY A 66 0.19 13.09 2.30
C GLY A 66 -0.49 12.61 3.60
N TYR A 67 -1.66 11.97 3.52
CA TYR A 67 -2.27 11.33 4.70
C TYR A 67 -1.57 10.02 4.99
N VAL A 68 -1.06 9.86 6.22
CA VAL A 68 -0.47 8.62 6.74
C VAL A 68 -1.54 7.89 7.56
N PRO A 69 -2.32 6.98 6.97
CA PRO A 69 -3.27 6.20 7.74
C PRO A 69 -2.57 5.25 8.72
N PHE A 70 -1.36 4.77 8.40
CA PHE A 70 -0.77 3.66 9.11
C PHE A 70 0.76 3.65 9.15
N ALA A 71 1.30 3.04 10.20
CA ALA A 71 2.68 2.58 10.28
C ALA A 71 2.71 1.04 10.36
N LEU A 72 3.68 0.42 9.70
CA LEU A 72 3.90 -1.04 9.69
C LEU A 72 5.32 -1.37 10.14
N GLN A 73 5.47 -2.51 10.81
CA GLN A 73 6.77 -2.96 11.27
C GLN A 73 7.64 -3.40 10.10
N ILE A 74 8.89 -2.97 10.10
CA ILE A 74 9.89 -3.42 9.13
C ILE A 74 10.25 -4.88 9.46
N ALA A 75 10.43 -5.69 8.42
CA ALA A 75 11.02 -7.02 8.56
C ALA A 75 12.45 -6.85 9.10
N ARG A 76 12.64 -7.17 10.40
CA ARG A 76 13.87 -6.96 11.18
C ARG A 76 15.14 -7.49 10.51
N GLU A 77 14.99 -8.46 9.62
CA GLU A 77 16.09 -9.12 8.92
C GLU A 77 16.70 -8.25 7.80
N ASN A 78 15.95 -7.30 7.23
CA ASN A 78 16.38 -6.56 6.04
C ASN A 78 16.24 -5.03 6.10
N GLY A 79 15.74 -4.46 7.22
CA GLY A 79 15.77 -3.02 7.53
C GLY A 79 14.97 -2.07 6.62
N ASN A 80 14.61 -2.52 5.41
CA ASN A 80 14.08 -1.67 4.33
C ASN A 80 12.92 -2.34 3.58
N ALA A 81 12.35 -3.41 4.15
CA ALA A 81 11.23 -4.15 3.57
C ALA A 81 10.18 -4.50 4.63
N ALA A 82 8.93 -4.64 4.21
CA ALA A 82 7.83 -5.13 5.01
C ALA A 82 7.28 -6.42 4.43
N THR A 83 6.78 -7.31 5.28
CA THR A 83 6.18 -8.56 4.83
C THR A 83 4.77 -8.32 4.28
N ALA A 84 4.33 -9.13 3.32
CA ALA A 84 2.96 -9.10 2.83
C ALA A 84 1.95 -9.33 3.96
N HIS A 85 2.31 -10.14 4.96
CA HIS A 85 1.54 -10.29 6.19
C HIS A 85 1.28 -8.95 6.89
N GLU A 86 2.33 -8.16 7.15
CA GLU A 86 2.21 -6.87 7.82
C GLU A 86 1.44 -5.85 6.99
N VAL A 87 1.66 -5.82 5.67
CA VAL A 87 0.90 -4.95 4.76
C VAL A 87 -0.60 -5.30 4.82
N ARG A 88 -0.96 -6.58 4.76
CA ARG A 88 -2.36 -7.03 4.88
C ARG A 88 -2.99 -6.72 6.23
N ARG A 89 -2.24 -6.92 7.32
CA ARG A 89 -2.69 -6.63 8.68
C ARG A 89 -3.15 -5.17 8.83
N VAL A 90 -2.48 -4.27 8.12
CA VAL A 90 -2.65 -2.83 8.24
C VAL A 90 -3.62 -2.27 7.19
N MET A 91 -3.49 -2.68 5.93
CA MET A 91 -4.29 -2.15 4.83
C MET A 91 -5.56 -2.96 4.54
N GLY A 92 -5.67 -4.16 5.10
CA GLY A 92 -6.62 -5.17 4.62
C GLY A 92 -6.10 -5.90 3.37
N SER A 93 -6.90 -6.82 2.85
CA SER A 93 -6.43 -7.75 1.80
C SER A 93 -7.40 -7.95 0.64
N GLU A 94 -8.71 -7.85 0.87
CA GLU A 94 -9.73 -8.19 -0.14
C GLU A 94 -9.77 -7.23 -1.33
N GLN A 95 -9.45 -5.95 -1.11
CA GLN A 95 -9.58 -4.89 -2.11
C GLN A 95 -8.25 -4.15 -2.35
N VAL A 96 -7.14 -4.75 -1.92
CA VAL A 96 -5.80 -4.17 -2.01
C VAL A 96 -4.98 -4.89 -3.06
N PHE A 97 -4.36 -4.12 -3.94
CA PHE A 97 -3.58 -4.60 -5.07
C PHE A 97 -2.20 -3.96 -5.05
N TYR A 98 -1.17 -4.73 -5.34
CA TYR A 98 0.17 -4.23 -5.61
C TYR A 98 0.26 -3.68 -7.04
N LEU A 99 0.93 -2.54 -7.18
CA LEU A 99 1.21 -1.87 -8.45
C LEU A 99 2.63 -2.24 -8.91
N GLY A 100 2.71 -3.19 -9.85
CA GLY A 100 3.98 -3.74 -10.39
C GLY A 100 4.32 -3.28 -11.79
#